data_AF-A0A9W9WR18-F1
#
_entry.id   AF-A0A9W9WR18-F1
#
_cell.length_a   1.000
_cell.length_b   1.000
_cell.length_c   1.000
_cell.angle_alpha   90.00
_cell.angle_beta   90.00
_cell.angle_gamma   90.00
#
_symmetry.space_group_name_H-M   'P 1'
#
loop_
_entity.id
_entity.type
_entity.pdbx_description
1 polymer ?
#
loop_
_entity_poly.entity_id
_entity_poly.type
_entity_poly.pdbx_seq_one_letter_code
_entity_poly.pdbx_strand_id
1 'polypeptide(L)'
;MISMDTVATQRTALMLLIVIWVLTLLATACVVIRLCVRKYMHICGLDDCIIGLSMVSGIGLSFAVAATLSIHHGYGQHYKELNSEQASKALMWNVISLLLGTFVCALTKLAVAAHLDRIWGRVLSLSSRNLMWILTGMAPLFALVTIIIFITECKPLNALWAPAMVEAGQATCRDVSTLILFATFNGGEEYSP
;
A
#
# COMPACT_ATOMS: atom_id res chain seq x y z
N MET A 1 -3.91 34.51 -10.68
CA MET A 1 -3.75 33.41 -11.66
C MET A 1 -3.50 32.14 -10.86
N ILE A 2 -4.57 31.61 -10.27
CA ILE A 2 -4.53 30.43 -9.38
C ILE A 2 -4.55 29.20 -10.30
N SER A 3 -3.34 28.76 -10.61
CA SER A 3 -2.84 27.50 -11.18
C SER A 3 -3.85 26.53 -11.82
N MET A 4 -3.86 26.48 -13.16
CA MET A 4 -4.41 25.35 -13.94
C MET A 4 -3.80 24.00 -13.53
N ASP A 5 -2.55 23.99 -13.03
CA ASP A 5 -1.86 22.78 -12.57
C ASP A 5 -2.46 22.22 -11.28
N THR A 6 -2.88 23.09 -10.33
CA THR A 6 -3.59 22.62 -9.13
C THR A 6 -4.93 21.96 -9.46
N VAL A 7 -5.66 22.50 -10.44
CA VAL A 7 -6.93 21.92 -10.88
C VAL A 7 -6.73 20.59 -11.62
N ALA A 8 -5.67 20.48 -12.41
CA ALA A 8 -5.31 19.24 -13.09
C ALA A 8 -4.90 18.14 -12.10
N THR A 9 -4.03 18.46 -11.13
CA THR A 9 -3.58 17.54 -10.08
C THR A 9 -4.72 17.10 -9.16
N GLN A 10 -5.66 17.99 -8.87
CA GLN A 10 -6.82 17.63 -8.04
C GLN A 10 -7.81 16.73 -8.78
N ARG A 11 -7.98 16.91 -10.10
CA ARG A 11 -8.82 16.01 -10.92
C ARG A 11 -8.23 14.60 -10.97
N THR A 12 -6.92 14.46 -11.19
CA THR A 12 -6.28 13.14 -11.25
C THR A 12 -6.37 12.41 -9.92
N ALA A 13 -6.16 13.10 -8.79
CA ALA A 13 -6.31 12.53 -7.45
C ALA A 13 -7.74 12.03 -7.18
N LEU A 14 -8.77 12.78 -7.59
CA LEU A 14 -10.17 12.34 -7.46
C LEU A 14 -10.45 11.10 -8.32
N MET A 15 -9.92 11.02 -9.54
CA MET A 15 -10.08 9.85 -10.40
C MET A 15 -9.44 8.61 -9.78
N LEU A 16 -8.23 8.74 -9.23
CA LEU A 16 -7.54 7.66 -8.52
C LEU A 16 -8.35 7.20 -7.31
N LEU A 17 -8.94 8.13 -6.55
CA LEU A 17 -9.80 7.81 -5.42
C LEU A 17 -11.00 6.95 -5.85
N ILE A 18 -11.71 7.37 -6.91
CA ILE A 18 -12.86 6.63 -7.44
C ILE A 18 -12.42 5.21 -7.85
N VAL A 19 -11.30 5.10 -8.57
CA VAL A 19 -10.76 3.80 -8.99
C VAL A 19 -10.42 2.92 -7.77
N ILE A 20 -9.75 3.46 -6.76
CA ILE A 20 -9.38 2.73 -5.53
C ILE A 20 -10.63 2.18 -4.85
N TRP A 21 -11.68 3.01 -4.68
CA TRP A 21 -12.93 2.59 -4.04
C TRP A 21 -13.66 1.51 -4.83
N VAL A 22 -13.79 1.69 -6.15
CA VAL A 22 -14.43 0.69 -7.03
C VAL A 22 -13.67 -0.64 -6.99
N LEU A 23 -12.34 -0.59 -7.11
CA LEU A 23 -11.50 -1.79 -7.11
C LEU A 23 -11.55 -2.49 -5.74
N THR A 24 -11.58 -1.72 -4.65
CA THR A 24 -11.67 -2.24 -3.28
C THR A 24 -12.99 -2.94 -3.04
N LEU A 25 -14.11 -2.35 -3.47
CA LEU A 25 -15.43 -2.98 -3.38
C LEU A 25 -15.49 -4.25 -4.22
N LEU A 26 -14.97 -4.20 -5.45
CA LEU A 26 -14.94 -5.35 -6.36
C LEU A 26 -14.09 -6.50 -5.81
N ALA A 27 -12.90 -6.18 -5.27
CA ALA A 27 -12.01 -7.16 -4.65
C ALA A 27 -12.68 -7.79 -3.42
N THR A 28 -13.31 -6.97 -2.56
CA THR A 28 -14.04 -7.45 -1.38
C THR A 28 -15.18 -8.40 -1.80
N ALA A 29 -15.97 -8.03 -2.80
CA ALA A 29 -17.04 -8.87 -3.33
C ALA A 29 -16.51 -10.21 -3.88
N CYS A 30 -15.42 -10.20 -4.65
CA CYS A 30 -14.79 -11.43 -5.15
C CYS A 30 -14.34 -12.35 -4.02
N VAL A 31 -13.76 -11.82 -2.94
CA VAL A 31 -13.33 -12.60 -1.78
C VAL A 31 -14.54 -13.20 -1.06
N VAL A 32 -15.59 -12.41 -0.83
CA VAL A 32 -16.84 -12.88 -0.18
C VAL A 32 -17.48 -14.01 -0.99
N ILE A 33 -17.61 -13.86 -2.32
CA ILE A 33 -18.17 -14.90 -3.19
C ILE A 33 -17.36 -16.19 -3.08
N ARG A 34 -16.02 -16.11 -3.13
CA ARG A 34 -15.14 -17.28 -2.99
C ARG A 34 -15.32 -17.99 -1.65
N LEU A 35 -15.61 -17.25 -0.57
CA LEU A 35 -15.86 -17.81 0.76
C LEU A 35 -17.24 -18.43 0.86
N CYS A 36 -18.27 -17.82 0.29
CA CYS A 36 -19.60 -18.42 0.21
C CYS A 36 -19.56 -19.77 -0.51
N VAL A 37 -18.84 -19.85 -1.64
CA VAL A 37 -18.62 -21.11 -2.36
C VAL A 37 -17.87 -22.13 -1.50
N ARG A 38 -16.80 -21.73 -0.80
CA ARG A 38 -16.04 -22.65 0.07
C ARG A 38 -16.82 -23.12 1.30
N LYS A 39 -17.64 -22.25 1.88
CA LYS A 39 -18.55 -22.59 2.98
C LYS A 39 -19.60 -23.59 2.51
N TYR A 40 -20.17 -23.38 1.32
CA TYR A 40 -21.12 -24.29 0.71
C TYR A 40 -20.50 -25.67 0.42
N MET A 41 -19.22 -25.72 0.05
CA MET A 41 -18.50 -26.96 -0.24
C MET A 41 -17.98 -27.71 1.00
N HIS A 42 -18.27 -27.28 2.24
CA HIS A 42 -17.89 -27.96 3.51
C HIS A 42 -16.38 -28.31 3.68
N ILE A 43 -15.49 -27.70 2.90
CA ILE A 43 -14.08 -28.09 2.75
C ILE A 43 -13.10 -27.16 3.51
N CYS A 44 -13.61 -26.19 4.28
CA CYS A 44 -12.79 -25.22 5.00
C CYS A 44 -13.06 -25.24 6.50
N GLY A 45 -11.98 -25.30 7.29
CA GLY A 45 -11.98 -24.80 8.66
C GLY A 45 -12.48 -23.35 8.62
N LEU A 46 -13.63 -23.14 9.23
CA LEU A 46 -14.38 -21.88 9.17
C LEU A 46 -13.57 -20.72 9.78
N ASP A 47 -12.65 -21.04 10.68
CA ASP A 47 -11.84 -20.11 11.46
C ASP A 47 -10.77 -19.37 10.62
N ASP A 48 -9.89 -20.10 9.92
CA ASP A 48 -8.81 -19.51 9.10
C ASP A 48 -9.33 -18.63 7.96
N CYS A 49 -10.49 -19.01 7.39
CA CYS A 49 -11.12 -18.27 6.29
C CYS A 49 -11.74 -16.95 6.74
N ILE A 50 -12.29 -16.90 7.96
CA ILE A 50 -12.87 -15.67 8.52
C ILE A 50 -11.75 -14.71 8.93
N ILE A 51 -10.67 -15.23 9.52
CA ILE A 51 -9.49 -14.42 9.90
C ILE A 51 -8.86 -13.79 8.64
N GLY A 52 -8.67 -14.58 7.58
CA GLY A 52 -8.16 -14.07 6.31
C GLY A 52 -9.08 -13.02 5.67
N LEU A 53 -10.40 -13.21 5.76
CA LEU A 53 -11.39 -12.23 5.27
C LEU A 53 -11.32 -10.92 6.04
N SER A 54 -11.35 -10.98 7.37
CA SER A 54 -11.31 -9.81 8.23
C SER A 54 -10.01 -9.04 8.06
N MET A 55 -8.88 -9.73 7.86
CA MET A 55 -7.61 -9.08 7.57
C MET A 55 -7.63 -8.38 6.20
N VAL A 56 -8.03 -9.05 5.11
CA VAL A 56 -7.95 -8.43 3.78
C VAL A 56 -8.99 -7.32 3.59
N SER A 57 -10.22 -7.55 4.02
CA SER A 57 -11.28 -6.53 3.91
C SER A 57 -11.07 -5.37 4.88
N GLY A 58 -10.63 -5.64 6.11
CA GLY A 58 -10.35 -4.61 7.12
C GLY A 58 -9.14 -3.75 6.76
N ILE A 59 -8.03 -4.37 6.35
CA ILE A 59 -6.81 -3.64 5.95
C ILE A 59 -7.03 -2.92 4.61
N GLY A 60 -7.73 -3.53 3.65
CA GLY A 60 -8.06 -2.91 2.36
C GLY A 60 -8.97 -1.70 2.49
N LEU A 61 -9.98 -1.77 3.37
CA LEU A 61 -10.84 -0.61 3.66
C LEU A 61 -10.07 0.49 4.39
N SER A 62 -9.19 0.12 5.34
CA SER A 62 -8.33 1.06 6.05
C SER A 62 -7.39 1.80 5.08
N PHE A 63 -6.85 1.09 4.08
CA PHE A 63 -6.07 1.71 3.01
C PHE A 63 -6.89 2.73 2.21
N ALA A 64 -8.10 2.37 1.77
CA ALA A 64 -8.96 3.29 1.01
C ALA A 64 -9.30 4.55 1.81
N VAL A 65 -9.56 4.42 3.11
CA VAL A 65 -9.80 5.55 4.01
C VAL A 65 -8.55 6.41 4.19
N ALA A 66 -7.38 5.80 4.44
CA ALA A 66 -6.12 6.52 4.58
C ALA A 66 -5.74 7.28 3.30
N ALA A 67 -5.98 6.68 2.12
CA ALA A 67 -5.76 7.32 0.83
C ALA A 67 -6.71 8.52 0.63
N THR A 68 -7.98 8.36 1.02
CA THR A 68 -8.97 9.45 1.02
C THR A 68 -8.52 10.61 1.91
N LEU A 69 -8.06 10.32 3.12
CA LEU A 69 -7.57 11.32 4.06
C LEU A 69 -6.31 12.03 3.55
N SER A 70 -5.41 11.30 2.90
CA SER A 70 -4.20 11.86 2.29
C SER A 70 -4.56 12.89 1.22
N ILE A 71 -5.45 12.52 0.29
CA ILE A 71 -5.91 13.41 -0.78
C ILE A 71 -6.68 14.61 -0.22
N HIS A 72 -7.55 14.39 0.78
CA HIS A 72 -8.34 15.45 1.40
C HIS A 72 -7.47 16.48 2.15
N HIS A 73 -6.34 16.08 2.71
CA HIS A 73 -5.41 16.99 3.39
C HIS A 73 -4.42 17.69 2.44
N GLY A 74 -4.63 17.60 1.11
CA GLY A 74 -3.87 18.38 0.13
C GLY A 74 -2.60 17.69 -0.38
N TYR A 75 -2.48 16.36 -0.25
CA TYR A 75 -1.39 15.61 -0.87
C TYR A 75 -1.41 15.81 -2.40
N GLY A 76 -0.44 16.58 -2.92
CA GLY A 76 -0.35 16.97 -4.34
C GLY A 76 -0.48 18.47 -4.65
N GLN A 77 -0.83 19.32 -3.66
CA GLN A 77 -0.76 20.78 -3.83
C GLN A 77 0.66 21.31 -3.55
N HIS A 78 1.05 22.41 -4.20
CA HIS A 78 2.39 23.00 -4.01
C HIS A 78 2.63 23.36 -2.54
N TYR A 79 3.79 22.94 -2.01
CA TYR A 79 4.27 23.11 -0.63
C TYR A 79 4.19 24.54 -0.06
N LYS A 80 3.97 25.56 -0.91
CA LYS A 80 4.00 26.98 -0.55
C LYS A 80 2.66 27.54 -0.05
N GLU A 81 1.52 26.88 -0.26
CA GLU A 81 0.20 27.40 0.17
C GLU A 81 -0.46 26.61 1.30
N LEU A 82 0.17 25.54 1.78
CA LEU A 82 -0.40 24.66 2.79
C LEU A 82 0.13 25.00 4.18
N ASN A 83 -0.77 25.16 5.16
CA ASN A 83 -0.41 25.33 6.56
C ASN A 83 0.52 24.18 6.98
N SER A 84 1.67 24.47 7.59
CA SER A 84 2.74 23.48 7.85
C SER A 84 2.25 22.27 8.66
N GLU A 85 1.24 22.46 9.51
CA GLU A 85 0.60 21.39 10.28
C GLU A 85 -0.31 20.48 9.42
N GLN A 86 -0.99 21.02 8.42
CA GLN A 86 -1.85 20.25 7.52
C GLN A 86 -1.02 19.41 6.54
N ALA A 87 0.07 19.98 6.01
CA ALA A 87 1.04 19.27 5.18
C ALA A 87 1.65 18.08 5.94
N SER A 88 1.95 18.29 7.21
CA SER A 88 2.46 17.25 8.10
C SER A 88 1.50 16.06 8.24
N LYS A 89 0.22 16.33 8.52
CA LYS A 89 -0.79 15.28 8.63
C LYS A 89 -1.05 14.57 7.30
N ALA A 90 -1.05 15.30 6.17
CA ALA A 90 -1.22 14.70 4.85
C ALA A 90 -0.11 13.69 4.54
N LEU A 91 1.15 14.04 4.85
CA LEU A 91 2.29 13.17 4.62
C LEU A 91 2.26 11.93 5.52
N MET A 92 1.87 12.09 6.79
CA MET A 92 1.68 10.96 7.70
C MET A 92 0.64 9.96 7.16
N TRP A 93 -0.54 10.45 6.73
CA TRP A 93 -1.59 9.59 6.16
C TRP A 93 -1.14 8.92 4.86
N ASN A 94 -0.33 9.59 4.05
CA ASN A 94 0.18 9.00 2.82
C ASN A 94 1.15 7.84 3.10
N VAL A 95 2.09 8.03 4.04
CA VAL A 95 3.00 6.96 4.45
C VAL A 95 2.24 5.77 5.00
N ILE A 96 1.23 6.02 5.85
CA ILE A 96 0.34 4.96 6.37
C ILE A 96 -0.37 4.24 5.22
N SER A 97 -0.90 4.98 4.25
CA SER A 97 -1.56 4.41 3.06
C SER A 97 -0.61 3.52 2.27
N LEU A 98 0.63 3.96 2.05
CA LEU A 98 1.63 3.19 1.31
C LEU A 98 2.01 1.88 2.03
N LEU A 99 2.18 1.94 3.35
CA LEU A 99 2.45 0.76 4.17
C LEU A 99 1.29 -0.24 4.10
N LEU A 100 0.06 0.24 4.34
CA LEU A 100 -1.15 -0.58 4.28
C LEU A 100 -1.34 -1.20 2.89
N GLY A 101 -1.14 -0.43 1.82
CA GLY A 101 -1.22 -0.91 0.45
C GLY A 101 -0.21 -2.03 0.15
N THR A 102 1.02 -1.87 0.62
CA THR A 102 2.09 -2.88 0.47
C THR A 102 1.71 -4.19 1.18
N PHE A 103 1.17 -4.10 2.40
CA PHE A 103 0.67 -5.27 3.13
C PHE A 103 -0.47 -5.99 2.39
N VAL A 104 -1.45 -5.25 1.88
CA VAL A 104 -2.57 -5.82 1.11
C VAL A 104 -2.05 -6.53 -0.15
N CYS A 105 -1.10 -5.92 -0.87
CA CYS A 105 -0.48 -6.54 -2.04
C CYS A 105 0.29 -7.83 -1.69
N ALA A 106 0.99 -7.89 -0.56
CA ALA A 106 1.66 -9.11 -0.13
C ALA A 106 0.65 -10.23 0.20
N LEU A 107 -0.42 -9.90 0.92
CA LEU A 107 -1.48 -10.85 1.28
C LEU A 107 -2.24 -11.37 0.06
N THR A 108 -2.56 -10.51 -0.91
CA THR A 108 -3.25 -10.93 -2.14
C THR A 108 -2.41 -11.90 -2.97
N LYS A 109 -1.09 -11.70 -3.07
CA LYS A 109 -0.17 -12.65 -3.72
C LYS A 109 -0.19 -14.01 -3.03
N LEU A 110 -0.09 -14.04 -1.70
CA LEU A 110 -0.16 -15.29 -0.92
C LEU A 110 -1.49 -16.01 -1.10
N ALA A 111 -2.61 -15.27 -1.07
CA ALA A 111 -3.94 -15.84 -1.27
C ALA A 111 -4.13 -16.42 -2.68
N VAL A 112 -3.62 -15.74 -3.71
CA VAL A 112 -3.67 -16.22 -5.10
C VAL A 112 -2.77 -17.44 -5.27
N ALA A 113 -1.56 -17.44 -4.73
CA ALA A 113 -0.65 -18.58 -4.82
C ALA A 113 -1.21 -19.82 -4.13
N ALA A 114 -1.75 -19.69 -2.91
CA ALA A 114 -2.40 -20.79 -2.21
C ALA A 114 -3.60 -21.34 -2.99
N HIS A 115 -4.34 -20.48 -3.70
CA HIS A 115 -5.44 -20.91 -4.54
C HIS A 115 -4.96 -21.65 -5.78
N LEU A 116 -3.94 -21.11 -6.46
CA LEU A 116 -3.36 -21.68 -7.66
C LEU A 116 -2.71 -23.04 -7.36
N ASP A 117 -1.98 -23.14 -6.25
CA ASP A 117 -1.40 -24.36 -5.71
C ASP A 117 -2.44 -25.48 -5.53
N ARG A 118 -3.64 -25.12 -5.05
CA ARG A 118 -4.71 -26.09 -4.85
C ARG A 118 -5.39 -26.54 -6.15
N ILE A 119 -5.50 -25.66 -7.14
CA ILE A 119 -6.06 -26.00 -8.47
C ILE A 119 -5.07 -26.85 -9.26
N TRP A 120 -3.81 -26.42 -9.31
CA TRP A 120 -2.78 -26.99 -10.17
C TRP A 120 -1.97 -28.09 -9.48
N GLY A 121 -2.03 -28.23 -8.16
CA GLY A 121 -1.26 -29.21 -7.40
C GLY A 121 -1.57 -30.68 -7.74
N ARG A 122 -2.61 -30.94 -8.53
CA ARG A 122 -2.90 -32.28 -9.08
C ARG A 122 -2.27 -32.54 -10.44
N VAL A 123 -1.83 -31.49 -11.14
CA VAL A 123 -1.33 -31.53 -12.53
C VAL A 123 0.15 -31.14 -12.61
N LEU A 124 0.63 -30.32 -11.67
CA LEU A 124 1.96 -29.71 -11.71
C LEU A 124 3.01 -30.51 -10.91
N SER A 125 4.22 -30.62 -11.46
CA SER A 125 5.37 -31.26 -10.80
C SER A 125 5.76 -30.58 -9.48
N LEU A 126 6.33 -31.34 -8.54
CA LEU A 126 6.78 -30.84 -7.23
C LEU A 126 7.78 -29.67 -7.34
N SER A 127 8.60 -29.65 -8.40
CA SER A 127 9.63 -28.61 -8.61
C SER A 127 9.02 -27.23 -8.93
N SER A 128 8.05 -27.18 -9.85
CA SER A 128 7.37 -25.92 -10.22
C SER A 128 6.47 -25.40 -9.10
N ARG A 129 5.92 -26.30 -8.28
CA ARG A 129 5.20 -25.95 -7.05
C ARG A 129 6.12 -25.21 -6.06
N ASN A 130 7.31 -25.76 -5.82
CA ASN A 130 8.29 -25.14 -4.94
C ASN A 130 8.75 -23.77 -5.48
N LEU A 131 8.97 -23.64 -6.79
CA LEU A 131 9.32 -22.37 -7.42
C LEU A 131 8.23 -21.30 -7.22
N MET A 132 6.95 -21.65 -7.38
CA MET A 132 5.85 -20.71 -7.15
C MET A 132 5.77 -20.23 -5.69
N TRP A 133 5.98 -21.14 -4.73
CA TRP A 133 6.00 -20.77 -3.32
C TRP A 133 7.21 -19.89 -2.97
N ILE A 134 8.38 -20.15 -3.56
CA ILE A 134 9.57 -19.29 -3.41
C ILE A 134 9.27 -17.88 -3.94
N LEU A 135 8.79 -17.77 -5.18
CA LEU A 135 8.48 -16.49 -5.81
C LEU A 135 7.41 -15.71 -5.04
N THR A 136 6.38 -16.41 -4.56
CA THR A 136 5.31 -15.80 -3.75
C THR A 136 5.81 -15.42 -2.37
N GLY A 137 6.65 -16.24 -1.74
CA GLY A 137 7.25 -15.98 -0.43
C GLY A 137 8.26 -14.82 -0.44
N MET A 138 8.87 -14.52 -1.59
CA MET A 138 9.71 -13.32 -1.74
C MET A 138 8.90 -12.02 -1.64
N ALA A 139 7.63 -12.01 -2.06
CA ALA A 139 6.81 -10.80 -2.02
C ALA A 139 6.58 -10.21 -0.60
N PRO A 140 6.18 -10.98 0.43
CA PRO A 140 6.08 -10.46 1.80
C PRO A 140 7.45 -10.10 2.38
N LEU A 141 8.54 -10.75 1.94
CA LEU A 141 9.90 -10.36 2.35
C LEU A 141 10.24 -8.96 1.83
N PHE A 142 9.98 -8.67 0.56
CA PHE A 142 10.14 -7.33 -0.01
C PHE A 142 9.26 -6.28 0.66
N ALA A 143 8.02 -6.64 1.00
CA ALA A 143 7.13 -5.77 1.75
C ALA A 143 7.72 -5.42 3.14
N LEU A 144 8.25 -6.41 3.85
CA LEU A 144 8.87 -6.22 5.16
C LEU A 144 10.12 -5.33 5.09
N VAL A 145 10.98 -5.54 4.08
CA VAL A 145 12.15 -4.68 3.83
C VAL A 145 11.71 -3.23 3.57
N THR A 146 10.68 -3.02 2.76
CA THR A 146 10.11 -1.69 2.49
C THR A 146 9.65 -0.99 3.77
N ILE A 147 8.94 -1.71 4.65
CA ILE A 147 8.47 -1.16 5.93
C ILE A 147 9.64 -0.77 6.83
N ILE A 148 10.69 -1.60 6.90
CA ILE A 148 11.88 -1.31 7.70
C ILE A 148 12.59 -0.07 7.17
N ILE A 149 12.76 0.03 5.85
CA ILE A 149 13.34 1.21 5.20
C ILE A 149 12.55 2.46 5.61
N PHE A 150 11.22 2.45 5.44
CA PHE A 150 10.35 3.55 5.84
C PHE A 150 10.48 3.99 7.30
N ILE A 151 10.52 3.03 8.24
CA ILE A 151 10.65 3.34 9.67
C ILE A 151 12.06 3.89 9.99
N THR A 152 13.07 3.51 9.20
CA THR A 152 14.47 3.89 9.43
C THR A 152 14.94 5.09 8.60
N GLU A 153 14.06 5.69 7.78
CA GLU A 153 14.39 6.86 6.95
C GLU A 153 14.79 8.08 7.79
N CYS A 154 14.13 8.32 8.93
CA CYS A 154 14.44 9.44 9.82
C CYS A 154 14.49 9.01 11.28
N LYS A 155 15.44 9.57 12.02
CA LYS A 155 15.49 9.50 13.49
C LYS A 155 15.37 10.92 14.06
N PRO A 156 14.30 11.24 14.83
CA PRO A 156 13.11 10.44 15.14
C PRO A 156 12.15 10.26 13.95
N LEU A 157 11.35 9.18 13.93
CA LEU A 157 10.37 8.88 12.87
C LEU A 157 9.40 10.04 12.61
N ASN A 158 9.08 10.80 13.66
CA ASN A 158 8.19 11.96 13.59
C ASN A 158 8.71 13.09 12.69
N ALA A 159 10.04 13.14 12.45
CA ALA A 159 10.64 14.11 11.54
C ALA A 159 10.30 13.83 10.08
N LEU A 160 9.88 12.60 9.74
CA LEU A 160 9.46 12.24 8.39
C LEU A 160 8.28 13.10 7.92
N TRP A 161 7.36 13.45 8.82
CA TRP A 161 6.21 14.29 8.50
C TRP A 161 6.26 15.69 9.10
N ALA A 162 7.29 16.06 9.88
CA ALA A 162 7.41 17.37 10.49
C ALA A 162 8.62 18.14 9.92
N PRO A 163 8.46 18.89 8.81
CA PRO A 163 9.58 19.60 8.18
C PRO A 163 10.25 20.62 9.11
N ALA A 164 9.48 21.20 10.04
CA ALA A 164 9.99 22.13 11.04
C ALA A 164 11.06 21.51 11.97
N MET A 165 11.03 20.19 12.21
CA MET A 165 12.04 19.52 13.04
C MET A 165 13.35 19.24 12.29
N VAL A 166 13.28 19.12 10.96
CA VAL A 166 14.44 18.97 10.09
C VAL A 166 15.17 20.30 9.96
N GLU A 167 14.43 21.40 9.76
CA GLU A 167 15.02 22.75 9.70
C GLU A 167 15.63 23.21 11.03
N ALA A 168 15.08 22.75 12.17
CA ALA A 168 15.64 23.01 13.50
C ALA A 168 16.91 22.20 13.81
N GLY A 169 17.37 21.31 12.91
CA GLY A 169 18.56 20.49 13.09
C GLY A 169 18.42 19.41 14.17
N GLN A 170 17.20 19.10 14.63
CA GLN A 170 16.93 18.15 15.71
C GLN A 170 16.73 16.71 15.21
N ALA A 171 16.74 16.50 13.90
CA ALA A 171 16.51 15.20 13.28
C ALA A 171 17.57 14.89 12.22
N THR A 172 18.01 13.63 12.18
CA THR A 172 18.90 13.12 11.13
C THR A 172 18.09 12.20 10.23
N CYS A 173 17.89 12.62 8.99
CA CYS A 173 17.27 11.81 7.95
C CYS A 173 18.33 11.25 6.99
N ARG A 174 18.01 10.12 6.36
CA ARG A 174 18.84 9.49 5.33
C ARG A 174 18.87 10.35 4.06
N ASP A 175 19.96 10.22 3.30
CA ASP A 175 20.17 10.99 2.07
C ASP A 175 19.10 10.72 1.01
N VAL A 176 18.68 11.78 0.31
CA VAL A 176 17.65 11.77 -0.74
C VAL A 176 17.97 10.76 -1.84
N SER A 177 19.25 10.51 -2.12
CA SER A 177 19.69 9.53 -3.12
C SER A 177 19.20 8.11 -2.82
N THR A 178 19.09 7.73 -1.54
CA THR A 178 18.59 6.40 -1.16
C THR A 178 17.09 6.29 -1.40
N LEU A 179 16.36 7.38 -1.10
CA LEU A 179 14.92 7.44 -1.32
C LEU A 179 14.57 7.39 -2.81
N ILE A 180 15.34 8.08 -3.66
CA ILE A 180 15.18 8.03 -5.11
C ILE A 180 15.42 6.61 -5.62
N LEU A 181 16.53 5.98 -5.24
CA LEU A 181 16.83 4.60 -5.65
C LEU A 181 15.71 3.63 -5.23
N PHE A 182 15.18 3.81 -4.01
CA PHE A 182 14.06 3.03 -3.52
C PHE A 182 12.76 3.30 -4.31
N ALA A 183 12.48 4.56 -4.65
CA ALA A 183 11.33 4.93 -5.47
C ALA A 183 11.44 4.32 -6.88
N THR A 184 12.60 4.43 -7.53
CA THR A 184 12.88 3.82 -8.83
C THR A 184 12.73 2.29 -8.77
N PHE A 185 13.18 1.65 -7.70
CA PHE A 185 12.97 0.21 -7.48
C PHE A 185 11.49 -0.18 -7.38
N ASN A 186 10.66 0.67 -6.80
CA ASN A 186 9.20 0.47 -6.74
C ASN A 186 8.48 0.91 -8.02
N GLY A 187 9.21 1.35 -9.04
CA GLY A 187 8.64 1.81 -10.31
C GLY A 187 8.17 3.27 -10.31
N GLY A 188 8.59 4.07 -9.33
CA GLY A 188 8.43 5.52 -9.38
C GLY A 188 9.32 6.10 -10.47
N GLU A 189 8.73 6.78 -11.45
CA GLU A 189 9.50 7.55 -12.44
C GLU A 189 10.17 8.75 -11.76
N GLU A 190 11.48 8.88 -11.98
CA GLU A 190 12.23 10.08 -11.63
C GLU A 190 11.74 11.26 -12.46
N TYR A 191 11.00 12.18 -11.83
CA TYR A 191 10.90 13.54 -12.35
C TYR A 191 12.21 14.25 -12.04
N SER A 192 13.16 14.13 -12.98
CA SER A 192 14.33 15.00 -13.03
C SER A 192 13.86 16.44 -13.32
N PRO A 193 14.37 17.47 -12.62
CA PRO A 193 14.05 18.87 -12.92
C PRO A 193 14.51 19.32 -14.31
#